data_AF-A0AAW7AYV0-F1
#
_entry.id   AF-A0AAW7AYV0-F1
#
_cell.length_a   1.000
_cell.length_b   1.000
_cell.length_c   1.000
_cell.angle_alpha   90.00
_cell.angle_beta   90.00
_cell.angle_gamma   90.00
#
_symmetry.space_group_name_H-M   'P 1'
#
loop_
_entity.id
_entity.type
_entity.pdbx_description
1 polymer ?
#
loop_
_entity_poly.entity_id
_entity_poly.type
_entity_poly.pdbx_seq_one_letter_code
_entity_poly.pdbx_strand_id
1 'polypeptide(L)'
;MKTPSAYQKRKKIKQKHVAESVGVAQSFISQIVTGRRPCPRGLALKLEKVTGIKKEIWVWGTPKQIRQSMSEYLSSGQGEHP
;
A
#
# COMPACT_ATOMS: atom_id res chain seq x y z
N MET A 1 26.91 1.44 6.84
CA MET A 1 25.85 1.19 5.83
C MET A 1 24.74 0.36 6.47
N LYS A 2 23.50 0.85 6.57
CA LYS A 2 22.38 0.07 7.15
C LYS A 2 21.76 -0.78 6.04
N THR A 3 22.05 -2.07 6.02
CA THR A 3 21.44 -3.02 5.08
C THR A 3 19.93 -3.05 5.32
N PRO A 4 19.07 -2.76 4.33
CA PRO A 4 17.64 -2.87 4.52
C PRO A 4 17.29 -4.34 4.71
N SER A 5 16.65 -4.65 5.84
CA SER A 5 16.09 -5.97 6.14
C SER A 5 15.24 -6.47 4.96
N ALA A 6 15.26 -7.78 4.71
CA ALA A 6 14.47 -8.43 3.66
C ALA A 6 12.98 -8.02 3.68
N TYR A 7 12.44 -7.74 4.88
CA TYR A 7 11.10 -7.20 5.07
C TYR A 7 10.90 -5.81 4.43
N GLN A 8 11.86 -4.90 4.58
CA GLN A 8 11.80 -3.56 3.97
C GLN A 8 11.94 -3.63 2.44
N LYS A 9 12.72 -4.58 1.91
CA LYS A 9 12.80 -4.81 0.45
C LYS A 9 11.44 -5.29 -0.09
N ARG A 10 10.82 -6.30 0.52
CA ARG A 10 9.49 -6.81 0.12
C ARG A 10 8.41 -5.73 0.14
N LYS A 11 8.43 -4.87 1.17
CA LYS A 11 7.52 -3.72 1.28
C LYS A 11 7.70 -2.71 0.15
N LYS A 12 8.94 -2.35 -0.20
CA LYS A 12 9.23 -1.41 -1.29
C LYS A 12 8.79 -1.97 -2.64
N ILE A 13 9.07 -3.24 -2.92
CA ILE A 13 8.71 -3.92 -4.18
C ILE A 13 7.19 -3.95 -4.35
N LYS A 14 6.45 -4.36 -3.31
CA LYS A 14 4.98 -4.45 -3.39
C LYS A 14 4.29 -3.08 -3.40
N GLN A 15 4.82 -2.06 -2.72
CA GLN A 15 4.31 -0.69 -2.86
C GLN A 15 4.50 -0.13 -4.28
N LYS A 16 5.61 -0.49 -4.94
CA LYS A 16 5.84 -0.13 -6.34
C LYS A 16 4.79 -0.80 -7.23
N HIS A 17 4.58 -2.10 -7.07
CA HIS A 17 3.58 -2.87 -7.82
C HIS A 17 2.16 -2.30 -7.64
N VAL A 18 1.72 -2.08 -6.40
CA VAL A 18 0.39 -1.49 -6.13
C VAL A 18 0.26 -0.11 -6.78
N ALA A 19 1.32 0.70 -6.76
CA ALA A 19 1.32 2.01 -7.39
C ALA A 19 1.22 1.91 -8.92
N GLU A 20 1.95 0.98 -9.54
CA GLU A 20 1.91 0.67 -10.97
C GLU A 20 0.50 0.19 -11.39
N SER A 21 -0.11 -0.73 -10.63
CA SER A 21 -1.46 -1.26 -10.92
C SER A 21 -2.55 -0.18 -10.91
N VAL A 22 -2.38 0.90 -10.16
CA VAL A 22 -3.37 1.99 -10.07
C VAL A 22 -2.95 3.25 -10.84
N GLY A 23 -1.78 3.23 -11.48
CA GLY A 23 -1.25 4.31 -12.30
C GLY A 23 -0.79 5.53 -11.51
N VAL A 24 -0.18 5.33 -10.33
CA VAL A 24 0.37 6.41 -9.50
C VAL A 24 1.84 6.16 -9.15
N ALA A 25 2.53 7.21 -8.68
CA ALA A 25 3.90 7.08 -8.21
C ALA A 25 3.97 6.31 -6.87
N GLN A 26 5.00 5.49 -6.68
CA GLN A 26 5.27 4.82 -5.40
C GLN A 26 5.36 5.82 -4.23
N SER A 27 5.97 6.98 -4.45
CA SER A 27 6.07 8.06 -3.47
C SER A 27 4.69 8.55 -3.02
N PHE A 28 3.69 8.52 -3.90
CA PHE A 28 2.32 8.91 -3.58
C PHE A 28 1.68 7.91 -2.60
N ILE A 29 1.82 6.61 -2.87
CA ILE A 29 1.37 5.55 -1.94
C ILE A 29 2.11 5.67 -0.60
N SER A 30 3.41 5.95 -0.62
CA SER A 30 4.19 6.19 0.60
C SER A 30 3.64 7.37 1.42
N GLN A 31 3.27 8.48 0.77
CA GLN A 31 2.65 9.62 1.43
C GLN A 31 1.31 9.29 2.07
N ILE A 32 0.49 8.46 1.42
CA ILE A 32 -0.79 7.97 1.97
C ILE A 32 -0.55 7.07 3.17
N VAL A 33 0.31 6.06 3.03
CA VAL A 33 0.64 5.09 4.10
C VAL A 33 1.30 5.77 5.30
N THR A 34 2.03 6.87 5.06
CA THR A 34 2.63 7.66 6.13
C THR A 34 1.68 8.67 6.76
N GLY A 35 0.51 8.90 6.17
CA GLY A 35 -0.46 9.89 6.64
C GLY A 35 -0.14 11.33 6.25
N ARG A 36 0.88 11.54 5.41
CA ARG A 36 1.26 12.88 4.91
C ARG A 36 0.26 13.41 3.89
N ARG A 37 -0.52 12.53 3.25
CA ARG A 37 -1.54 12.90 2.27
C ARG A 37 -2.78 12.02 2.40
N PRO A 38 -4.00 12.57 2.33
CA PRO A 38 -5.21 11.76 2.27
C PRO A 38 -5.30 11.01 0.93
N CYS A 39 -5.86 9.80 0.96
CA CYS A 39 -6.12 9.04 -0.26
C CYS A 39 -7.36 9.59 -0.98
N PRO A 40 -7.25 9.99 -2.28
CA PRO A 40 -8.42 10.41 -3.03
C PRO A 40 -9.39 9.24 -3.23
N ARG A 41 -10.70 9.50 -3.14
CA ARG A 41 -11.76 8.46 -3.21
C ARG A 41 -11.69 7.61 -4.48
N GLY A 42 -11.40 8.23 -5.63
CA GLY A 42 -11.24 7.52 -6.90
C GLY A 42 -10.06 6.55 -6.91
N LEU A 43 -8.98 6.87 -6.19
CA LEU A 43 -7.83 5.98 -6.04
C LEU A 43 -8.12 4.87 -5.04
N ALA A 44 -8.81 5.17 -3.95
CA ALA A 44 -9.20 4.18 -2.94
C ALA A 44 -10.01 3.02 -3.53
N LEU A 45 -10.89 3.28 -4.50
CA LEU A 45 -11.62 2.24 -5.23
C LEU A 45 -10.68 1.33 -6.04
N LYS A 46 -9.66 1.90 -6.68
CA LYS A 46 -8.66 1.11 -7.44
C LYS A 46 -7.78 0.29 -6.49
N LEU A 47 -7.36 0.90 -5.38
CA LEU A 47 -6.55 0.24 -4.36
C LEU A 47 -7.32 -0.92 -3.72
N GLU A 48 -8.62 -0.77 -3.45
CA GLU A 48 -9.47 -1.85 -2.96
C GLU A 48 -9.48 -3.05 -3.91
N LYS A 49 -9.61 -2.81 -5.21
CA LYS A 49 -9.56 -3.89 -6.23
C LYS A 49 -8.20 -4.59 -6.31
N VAL A 50 -7.10 -3.86 -6.14
CA VAL A 50 -5.74 -4.41 -6.26
C VAL A 50 -5.28 -5.09 -4.97
N THR A 51 -5.63 -4.53 -3.82
CA THR A 51 -5.09 -4.95 -2.52
C THR A 51 -6.09 -5.71 -1.66
N GLY A 52 -7.37 -5.71 -2.02
CA GLY A 52 -8.47 -6.22 -1.18
C GLY A 52 -8.76 -5.36 0.06
N ILE A 53 -7.99 -4.29 0.30
CA ILE A 53 -8.16 -3.41 1.45
C ILE A 53 -9.31 -2.44 1.15
N LYS A 54 -10.34 -2.45 2.00
CA LYS A 54 -11.52 -1.60 1.86
C LYS A 54 -11.16 -0.14 1.61
N LYS A 55 -11.84 0.50 0.65
CA LYS A 55 -11.68 1.93 0.31
C LYS A 55 -11.86 2.84 1.52
N GLU A 56 -12.71 2.45 2.48
CA GLU A 56 -12.94 3.20 3.72
C GLU A 56 -11.68 3.28 4.57
N ILE A 57 -10.87 2.21 4.62
CA ILE A 57 -9.58 2.21 5.30
C ILE A 57 -8.60 3.15 4.58
N TRP A 58 -8.65 3.22 3.24
CA TRP A 58 -7.81 4.13 2.49
C TRP A 58 -8.19 5.61 2.65
N VAL A 59 -9.48 5.93 2.66
CA VAL A 59 -9.99 7.32 2.69
C VAL A 59 -10.06 7.85 4.12
N TRP A 60 -10.57 7.04 5.05
CA TRP A 60 -10.89 7.44 6.42
C TRP A 60 -10.02 6.75 7.47
N GLY A 61 -9.32 5.68 7.09
CA GLY A 61 -8.48 4.94 8.01
C GLY A 61 -7.28 5.75 8.47
N THR A 62 -6.86 5.49 9.70
CA THR A 62 -5.65 6.11 10.25
C THR A 62 -4.41 5.58 9.54
N PRO A 63 -3.29 6.32 9.53
CA PRO A 63 -2.02 5.84 8.98
C PRO A 63 -1.58 4.50 9.61
N LYS A 64 -1.94 4.26 10.88
CA LYS A 64 -1.70 3.00 11.57
C LYS A 64 -2.53 1.86 10.97
N GLN A 65 -3.84 2.06 10.77
CA GLN A 65 -4.72 1.08 10.14
C GLN A 65 -4.28 0.76 8.71
N ILE A 66 -3.99 1.79 7.90
CA ILE A 66 -3.51 1.59 6.52
C ILE A 66 -2.22 0.77 6.50
N ARG A 67 -1.26 1.07 7.39
CA ARG A 67 -0.02 0.30 7.50
C ARG A 67 -0.25 -1.13 7.94
N GLN A 68 -1.19 -1.36 8.85
CA GLN A 68 -1.55 -2.69 9.33
C GLN A 68 -2.17 -3.50 8.20
N SER A 69 -3.20 -2.99 7.53
CA SER A 69 -3.86 -3.67 6.40
C SER A 69 -2.88 -3.92 5.24
N MET A 70 -1.99 -2.95 4.96
CA MET A 70 -0.91 -3.18 4.00
C MET A 70 0.04 -4.27 4.49
N SER A 71 0.43 -4.30 5.76
CA SER A 71 1.30 -5.36 6.28
C SER A 71 0.63 -6.73 6.22
N GLU A 72 -0.66 -6.82 6.48
CA GLU A 72 -1.45 -8.05 6.34
C GLU A 72 -1.46 -8.50 4.88
N TYR A 73 -1.78 -7.61 3.94
CA TYR A 73 -1.68 -7.89 2.50
C TYR A 73 -0.27 -8.37 2.08
N LEU A 74 0.79 -7.79 2.64
CA LEU A 74 2.16 -8.20 2.36
C LEU A 74 2.47 -9.61 2.89
N SER A 75 1.93 -9.97 4.06
CA SER A 75 2.14 -11.23 4.76
C SER A 75 1.27 -12.37 4.23
N SER A 76 0.07 -12.09 3.74
CA SER A 76 -0.90 -13.10 3.29
C SER A 76 -0.56 -13.79 1.95
N GLY A 77 0.66 -13.66 1.43
CA GLY A 77 1.08 -14.36 0.20
C GLY A 77 0.39 -13.91 -1.10
N GLN A 78 -0.70 -13.13 -1.05
CA GLN A 78 -1.48 -12.66 -2.21
C GLN A 78 -0.78 -11.63 -3.11
N GLY A 79 0.55 -11.49 -2.97
CA GLY A 79 1.39 -10.74 -3.90
C GLY A 79 2.25 -11.62 -4.80
N GLU A 80 2.08 -12.94 -4.73
CA GLU A 80 2.51 -13.89 -5.76
C GLU A 80 1.27 -14.27 -6.58
N HIS A 81 0.87 -13.37 -7.48
CA HIS A 81 0.09 -13.82 -8.63
C HIS A 81 1.12 -14.06 -9.75
N PRO A 82 1.20 -15.27 -10.33
CA PRO A 82 2.09 -15.57 -11.44
C PRO A 82 1.81 -14.67 -12.66
#